data_AF-A0A7M2Z0T5-F1
#
_entry.id   AF-A0A7M2Z0T5-F1
#
_cell.length_a   1.000
_cell.length_b   1.000
_cell.length_c   1.000
_cell.angle_alpha   90.00
_cell.angle_beta   90.00
_cell.angle_gamma   90.00
#
_symmetry.space_group_name_H-M   'P 1'
#
loop_
_entity.id
_entity.type
_entity.pdbx_description
1 polymer ?
#
loop_
_entity_poly.entity_id
_entity_poly.type
_entity_poly.pdbx_seq_one_letter_code
_entity_poly.pdbx_strand_id
1 'polypeptide(L)'
;MNLCVVCGSGRAADASGTCLPCAERREASFRSVRTYLYENARATVDEIARATGVSEGDVFALLNEGRLTGHGRGVPQPACHCGQPGLDSLDGRCPDCHNRLARRIARLPADVREEFERWGKT
;
A
#
# COMPACT_ATOMS: atom_id res chain seq x y z
N MET A 1 -7.86 15.15 -30.81
CA MET A 1 -8.41 15.84 -29.63
C MET A 1 -8.60 14.76 -28.58
N ASN A 2 -7.69 14.66 -27.62
CA ASN A 2 -7.72 13.56 -26.64
C ASN A 2 -8.72 13.93 -25.54
N LEU A 3 -9.73 13.09 -25.35
CA LEU A 3 -10.69 13.23 -24.26
C LEU A 3 -10.05 12.69 -22.97
N CYS A 4 -10.35 13.32 -21.83
CA CYS A 4 -9.95 12.79 -20.54
C CYS A 4 -10.63 11.44 -20.27
N VAL A 5 -9.86 10.41 -19.93
CA VAL A 5 -10.40 9.06 -19.67
C VAL A 5 -11.26 8.99 -18.40
N VAL A 6 -11.10 9.95 -17.48
CA VAL A 6 -11.82 10.00 -16.19
C VAL A 6 -13.15 10.73 -16.31
N CYS A 7 -13.18 11.90 -16.95
CA CYS A 7 -14.37 12.76 -16.99
C CYS A 7 -14.95 13.00 -18.39
N GLY A 8 -14.31 12.47 -19.43
CA GLY A 8 -14.76 12.63 -20.82
C GLY A 8 -14.61 14.04 -21.40
N SER A 9 -14.13 15.03 -20.63
CA SER A 9 -14.01 16.40 -21.12
C SER A 9 -12.95 16.52 -22.22
N GLY A 10 -13.20 17.33 -23.25
CA GLY A 10 -12.25 17.64 -24.33
C GLY A 10 -11.07 18.54 -23.93
N ARG A 11 -10.74 18.58 -22.64
CA ARG A 11 -9.55 19.28 -22.12
C ARG A 11 -8.29 18.49 -22.48
N ALA A 12 -7.18 19.20 -22.64
CA ALA A 12 -5.88 18.55 -22.83
C ALA A 12 -5.58 17.61 -21.65
N ALA A 13 -5.41 16.33 -21.98
CA ALA A 13 -4.95 15.30 -21.08
C ALA A 13 -3.41 15.19 -21.14
N ASP A 14 -2.80 14.79 -20.03
CA ASP A 14 -1.37 14.48 -19.98
C ASP A 14 -1.05 13.10 -20.62
N ALA A 15 0.19 12.62 -20.46
CA ALA A 15 0.61 11.31 -20.96
C ALA A 15 -0.18 10.13 -20.37
N SER A 16 -0.86 10.31 -19.22
CA SER A 16 -1.72 9.32 -18.60
C SER A 16 -3.16 9.33 -19.15
N GLY A 17 -3.49 10.26 -20.05
CA GLY A 17 -4.87 10.44 -20.54
C GLY A 17 -5.78 11.16 -19.54
N THR A 18 -5.24 11.75 -18.47
CA THR A 18 -5.99 12.45 -17.43
C THR A 18 -5.80 13.97 -17.56
N CYS A 19 -6.88 14.74 -17.44
CA CYS A 19 -6.76 16.21 -17.40
C CYS A 19 -6.35 16.69 -16.00
N LEU A 20 -5.69 17.85 -15.93
CA LEU A 20 -5.17 18.42 -14.69
C LEU A 20 -6.21 18.46 -13.54
N PRO A 21 -7.46 18.93 -13.74
CA PRO A 21 -8.44 18.93 -12.66
C PRO A 21 -8.80 17.54 -12.11
N CYS A 22 -8.76 16.50 -12.94
CA CYS A 22 -9.01 15.13 -12.48
C CYS A 22 -7.81 14.59 -11.70
N ALA A 23 -6.59 14.90 -12.14
CA ALA A 23 -5.38 14.56 -11.41
C ALA A 23 -5.35 15.24 -10.03
N GLU A 24 -5.69 16.52 -9.95
CA GLU A 24 -5.76 17.29 -8.71
C GLU A 24 -6.80 16.73 -7.72
N ARG A 25 -8.00 16.38 -8.21
CA ARG A 25 -9.03 15.74 -7.37
C ARG A 25 -8.57 14.39 -6.83
N ARG A 26 -7.89 13.60 -7.65
CA ARG A 26 -7.34 12.31 -7.22
C ARG A 26 -6.26 12.48 -6.16
N GLU A 27 -5.37 13.47 -6.32
CA GLU A 27 -4.34 13.78 -5.33
C GLU A 27 -4.92 14.33 -4.01
N ALA A 28 -6.00 15.12 -4.08
CA ALA A 28 -6.72 15.56 -2.89
C ALA A 28 -7.35 14.38 -2.15
N SER A 29 -7.99 13.46 -2.88
CA SER A 29 -8.57 12.23 -2.33
C SER A 29 -7.51 11.35 -1.67
N PHE A 30 -6.38 11.14 -2.34
CA PHE A 30 -5.22 10.41 -1.82
C PHE A 30 -4.73 11.01 -0.50
N ARG A 31 -4.53 12.34 -0.44
CA ARG A 31 -4.07 13.02 0.78
C ARG A 31 -5.05 12.85 1.93
N SER A 32 -6.35 13.00 1.68
CA SER A 32 -7.40 12.85 2.70
C SER A 32 -7.40 11.43 3.29
N VAL A 33 -7.40 10.40 2.42
CA VAL A 33 -7.36 8.99 2.84
C VAL A 33 -6.08 8.66 3.58
N ARG A 34 -4.91 9.14 3.11
CA ARG A 34 -3.63 8.93 3.78
C ARG A 34 -3.61 9.49 5.19
N THR A 35 -4.07 10.73 5.36
CA THR A 35 -4.12 11.37 6.68
C THR A 35 -5.05 10.60 7.63
N TYR A 36 -6.22 10.18 7.14
CA TYR A 36 -7.14 9.41 7.97
C TYR A 36 -6.58 8.05 8.39
N LEU A 37 -5.94 7.31 7.47
CA LEU A 37 -5.32 6.02 7.75
C LEU A 37 -4.13 6.12 8.72
N TYR A 38 -3.44 7.25 8.76
CA TYR A 38 -2.33 7.49 9.69
C TYR A 38 -2.80 7.39 11.15
N GLU A 39 -3.99 7.93 11.44
CA GLU A 39 -4.61 7.89 12.77
C GLU A 39 -5.47 6.64 12.98
N ASN A 40 -6.00 6.06 11.89
CA ASN A 40 -7.01 4.99 11.91
C ASN A 40 -6.60 3.79 11.05
N ALA A 41 -5.45 3.20 11.35
CA ALA A 41 -4.88 2.12 10.53
C ALA A 41 -5.80 0.89 10.36
N ARG A 42 -6.76 0.67 11.25
CA ARG A 42 -7.72 -0.46 11.20
C ARG A 42 -9.08 -0.09 10.61
N ALA A 43 -9.25 1.13 10.10
CA ALA A 43 -10.50 1.55 9.50
C ALA A 43 -10.84 0.72 8.25
N THR A 44 -12.11 0.37 8.12
CA THR A 44 -12.70 -0.29 6.96
C THR A 44 -12.87 0.69 5.79
N VAL A 45 -13.01 0.17 4.57
CA VAL A 45 -13.23 1.01 3.37
C VAL A 45 -14.43 1.95 3.52
N ASP A 46 -15.51 1.45 4.13
CA ASP A 46 -16.74 2.19 4.41
C ASP A 46 -16.54 3.31 5.45
N GLU A 47 -15.79 3.06 6.53
CA GLU A 47 -15.42 4.11 7.50
C GLU A 47 -14.53 5.19 6.88
N ILE A 48 -13.54 4.77 6.08
CA ILE A 48 -12.65 5.68 5.34
C ILE A 48 -13.48 6.56 4.40
N ALA A 49 -14.39 5.97 3.62
CA ALA A 49 -15.23 6.68 2.66
C ALA A 49 -16.10 7.72 3.37
N ARG A 50 -16.76 7.35 4.47
CA ARG A 50 -17.56 8.29 5.29
C ARG A 50 -16.74 9.43 5.87
N ALA A 51 -15.55 9.13 6.42
CA ALA A 51 -14.73 10.14 7.09
C ALA A 51 -14.07 11.12 6.10
N THR A 52 -13.66 10.63 4.93
CA THR A 52 -12.91 11.41 3.94
C THR A 52 -13.79 12.06 2.87
N GLY A 53 -15.04 11.61 2.73
CA GLY A 53 -15.95 12.01 1.65
C GLY A 53 -15.58 11.46 0.27
N VAL A 54 -14.59 10.56 0.20
CA VAL A 54 -14.17 9.88 -1.02
C VAL A 54 -15.07 8.66 -1.25
N SER A 55 -15.40 8.35 -2.51
CA SER A 55 -16.24 7.18 -2.81
C SER A 55 -15.54 5.87 -2.42
N GLU A 56 -16.29 4.84 -2.00
CA GLU A 56 -15.70 3.54 -1.65
C GLU A 56 -14.87 2.94 -2.80
N GLY A 57 -15.32 3.11 -4.05
CA GLY A 57 -14.61 2.65 -5.24
C GLY A 57 -13.27 3.35 -5.42
N ASP A 58 -13.22 4.66 -5.20
CA ASP A 58 -11.97 5.43 -5.24
C ASP A 58 -11.04 5.08 -4.07
N VAL A 59 -11.59 4.90 -2.86
CA VAL A 59 -10.81 4.43 -1.69
C VAL A 59 -10.17 3.07 -2.00
N PHE A 60 -10.95 2.14 -2.55
CA PHE A 60 -10.45 0.82 -2.92
C PHE A 60 -9.35 0.89 -3.98
N ALA A 61 -9.53 1.72 -5.03
CA ALA A 61 -8.51 1.93 -6.06
C ALA A 61 -7.21 2.49 -5.47
N LEU A 62 -7.30 3.51 -4.61
CA LEU A 62 -6.14 4.14 -3.96
C LEU A 62 -5.37 3.17 -3.06
N LEU A 63 -6.08 2.29 -2.33
CA LEU A 63 -5.46 1.23 -1.51
C LEU A 63 -4.78 0.17 -2.40
N ASN A 64 -5.42 -0.22 -3.49
CA ASN A 64 -4.92 -1.25 -4.40
C ASN A 64 -3.69 -0.81 -5.21
N GLU A 65 -3.47 0.50 -5.39
CA GLU A 65 -2.23 1.04 -5.94
C GLU A 65 -0.99 0.75 -5.07
N GLY A 66 -1.18 0.29 -3.83
CA GLY A 66 -0.10 -0.10 -2.92
C GLY A 66 0.67 1.08 -2.31
N ARG A 67 0.22 2.31 -2.55
CA ARG A 67 0.80 3.55 -1.99
C ARG A 67 0.23 3.90 -0.61
N LEU A 68 -0.87 3.26 -0.22
CA LEU A 68 -1.54 3.39 1.07
C LEU A 68 -1.68 2.02 1.70
N THR A 69 -1.47 1.94 3.02
CA THR A 69 -1.62 0.69 3.77
C THR A 69 -2.65 0.90 4.87
N GLY A 70 -3.62 -0.01 4.94
CA GLY A 70 -4.57 -0.13 6.04
C GLY A 70 -4.83 -1.61 6.35
N HIS A 71 -5.36 -1.88 7.53
CA HIS A 71 -5.57 -3.22 8.07
C HIS A 71 -7.04 -3.50 8.44
N GLY A 72 -7.97 -2.63 8.03
CA GLY A 72 -9.39 -2.82 8.25
C GLY A 72 -10.03 -3.81 7.28
N ARG A 73 -11.24 -4.27 7.62
CA ARG A 73 -12.04 -5.14 6.76
C ARG A 73 -12.30 -4.48 5.40
N GLY A 74 -12.12 -5.25 4.32
CA GLY A 74 -12.32 -4.77 2.95
C GLY A 74 -11.13 -3.99 2.37
N VAL A 75 -10.10 -3.70 3.17
CA VAL A 75 -8.86 -3.11 2.68
C VAL A 75 -8.01 -4.21 2.03
N PRO A 76 -7.60 -4.04 0.76
CA PRO A 76 -6.71 -5.01 0.11
C PRO A 76 -5.39 -5.09 0.88
N GLN A 77 -5.01 -6.32 1.25
CA GLN A 77 -3.73 -6.57 1.90
C GLN A 77 -2.69 -6.92 0.83
N PRO A 78 -1.46 -6.36 0.90
CA PRO A 78 -0.39 -6.74 -0.02
C PRO A 78 -0.14 -8.24 0.09
N ALA A 79 -0.03 -8.93 -1.04
CA ALA A 79 0.24 -10.36 -1.04
C ALA A 79 1.54 -10.66 -0.28
N CYS A 80 1.52 -11.69 0.55
CA CYS A 80 2.73 -12.18 1.19
C CYS A 80 3.73 -12.65 0.13
N HIS A 81 5.04 -12.61 0.42
CA HIS A 81 6.09 -13.07 -0.48
C HIS A 81 5.93 -14.51 -1.02
N CYS A 82 5.13 -15.35 -0.36
CA CYS A 82 4.81 -16.70 -0.84
C CYS A 82 3.61 -16.76 -1.79
N GLY A 83 3.02 -15.63 -2.17
CA GLY A 83 1.83 -15.55 -3.02
C GLY A 83 0.52 -15.86 -2.30
N GLN A 84 0.56 -16.11 -0.98
CA GLN A 84 -0.66 -16.21 -0.17
C GLN A 84 -1.23 -14.81 0.13
N PRO A 85 -2.55 -14.70 0.41
CA PRO A 85 -3.15 -13.46 0.85
C PRO A 85 -2.34 -12.85 2.00
N GLY A 86 -2.11 -11.54 1.96
CA GLY A 86 -1.36 -10.83 2.99
C GLY A 86 -1.97 -11.09 4.35
N LEU A 87 -1.24 -11.79 5.23
CA LEU A 87 -1.59 -11.81 6.64
C LEU A 87 -1.30 -10.42 7.22
N ASP A 88 -2.10 -10.07 8.22
CA ASP A 88 -2.06 -8.88 9.10
C ASP A 88 -0.74 -8.65 9.86
N SER A 89 0.29 -9.42 9.52
CA SER A 89 1.69 -9.21 9.91
C SER A 89 2.22 -7.85 9.46
N LEU A 90 2.68 -7.05 10.44
CA LEU A 90 3.30 -5.72 10.28
C LEU A 90 4.45 -5.68 9.27
N ASP A 91 5.11 -6.80 9.01
CA ASP A 91 6.26 -6.89 8.10
C ASP A 91 5.96 -7.59 6.76
N GLY A 92 4.67 -7.81 6.44
CA GLY A 92 4.23 -8.37 5.16
C GLY A 92 4.57 -9.84 4.95
N ARG A 93 4.84 -10.60 6.01
CA ARG A 93 5.18 -12.04 5.95
C ARG A 93 4.23 -12.88 6.79
N CYS A 94 3.61 -13.88 6.16
CA CYS A 94 2.88 -14.91 6.87
C CYS A 94 3.79 -15.73 7.83
N PRO A 95 3.21 -16.45 8.81
CA PRO A 95 3.97 -17.32 9.72
C PRO A 95 4.91 -18.30 9.02
N ASP A 96 4.51 -18.84 7.87
CA ASP A 96 5.35 -19.75 7.09
C ASP A 96 6.55 -19.05 6.45
N CYS A 97 6.36 -17.83 5.92
CA CYS A 97 7.45 -17.01 5.39
C CYS A 97 8.43 -16.61 6.49
N HIS A 98 7.92 -16.24 7.67
CA HIS A 98 8.73 -16.00 8.87
C HIS A 98 9.58 -17.22 9.24
N ASN A 99 8.95 -18.38 9.36
CA ASN A 99 9.64 -19.62 9.70
C ASN A 99 10.70 -20.01 8.65
N ARG A 100 10.39 -19.82 7.36
CA ARG A 100 11.33 -20.12 6.27
C ARG A 100 12.53 -19.19 6.31
N LEU A 101 12.32 -17.90 6.59
CA LEU A 101 13.40 -16.91 6.74
C LEU A 101 14.27 -17.23 7.96
N ALA A 102 13.66 -17.47 9.13
CA ALA A 102 14.38 -17.82 10.36
C ALA A 102 15.26 -19.07 10.18
N ARG A 103 14.75 -20.10 9.50
CA ARG A 103 15.53 -21.31 9.16
C ARG A 103 16.72 -21.03 8.25
N ARG A 104 16.61 -20.08 7.31
CA ARG A 104 17.73 -19.68 6.45
C ARG A 104 18.80 -18.93 7.24
N ILE A 105 18.39 -17.99 8.10
CA ILE A 105 19.30 -17.25 8.99
C ILE A 105 20.02 -18.22 9.95
N ALA A 106 19.32 -19.22 10.49
CA ALA A 106 19.91 -20.22 11.38
C ALA A 106 20.96 -21.12 10.69
N ARG A 107 20.93 -21.21 9.34
CA ARG A 107 21.88 -22.00 8.53
C ARG A 107 23.00 -21.15 7.94
N LEU A 108 23.09 -19.86 8.26
CA LEU A 108 24.20 -19.03 7.83
C LEU A 108 25.51 -19.60 8.40
N PRO A 109 26.56 -19.70 7.58
CA PRO A 109 27.85 -20.15 8.06
C PRO A 109 28.44 -19.15 9.07
N ALA A 110 29.31 -19.64 9.95
CA ALA A 110 29.76 -18.91 11.14
C ALA A 110 30.53 -17.62 10.80
N ASP A 111 31.23 -17.62 9.67
CA ASP A 111 31.95 -16.48 9.10
C ASP A 111 31.03 -15.27 8.82
N VAL A 112 29.82 -15.51 8.30
CA VAL A 112 28.82 -14.46 8.06
C VAL A 112 28.30 -13.86 9.37
N ARG A 113 28.21 -14.66 10.43
CA ARG A 113 27.80 -14.18 11.77
C ARG A 113 28.87 -13.29 12.40
N GLU A 114 30.13 -13.72 12.36
CA GLU A 114 31.26 -12.95 12.89
C GLU A 114 31.45 -11.61 12.18
N GLU A 115 31.17 -11.55 10.88
CA GLU A 115 31.19 -10.30 10.12
C GLU A 115 30.08 -9.32 10.53
N PHE A 116 28.85 -9.81 10.74
CA PHE A 116 27.74 -8.99 11.24
C PHE A 116 28.01 -8.41 12.64
N GLU A 117 28.57 -9.21 13.55
CA GLU A 117 28.92 -8.78 14.91
C GLU A 117 30.05 -7.74 14.94
N ARG A 118 30.95 -7.80 13.95
CA ARG A 118 32.06 -6.85 13.78
C ARG A 118 31.57 -5.49 13.27
N TRP A 119 30.57 -5.48 12.38
CA TRP A 119 29.98 -4.25 11.83
C TRP A 119 29.06 -3.53 12.83
N GLY A 120 28.45 -4.26 13.78
CA GLY A 120 27.61 -3.67 14.84
C GLY A 120 28.37 -3.00 16.00
N LYS A 121 29.71 -3.00 15.98
CA LYS A 121 30.59 -2.42 17.01
C LYS A 121 31.36 -1.18 16.55
N THR A 122 31.11 -0.70 15.33
CA THR A 122 31.59 0.58 14.78
C THR A 122 30.45 1.59 14.74
#